data_AF-A0A8C2G8M2-F1
#
_entry.id   AF-A0A8C2G8M2-F1
#
_cell.length_a   1.000
_cell.length_b   1.000
_cell.length_c   1.000
_cell.angle_alpha   90.00
_cell.angle_beta   90.00
_cell.angle_gamma   90.00
#
_symmetry.space_group_name_H-M   'P 1'
#
loop_
_entity.id
_entity.type
_entity.pdbx_description
1 polymer ?
#
loop_
_entity_poly.entity_id
_entity_poly.type
_entity_poly.pdbx_seq_one_letter_code
_entity_poly.pdbx_strand_id
1 'polypeptide(L)'
;MRVKTLNELAHLRDSGFGQPYPRHGLSLLWWFANECVYIGGDGRMIARCDPKNKYFGFHPFHNLDELLPYTSLPYYDVGNLNHPGALPLYVTKYYHGNADNSNIDRIVVSVASDWNNKWFDRIYVTQHLNQKAFNETCTYRISQGLIRIIQSLQLSDFIRHVSEYTDTPSRKCDCSCTIL
;
A
#
# COMPACT_ATOMS: atom_id res chain seq x y z
N MET A 1 19.35 1.23 -2.05
CA MET A 1 18.51 0.54 -3.06
C MET A 1 17.58 1.55 -3.77
N ARG A 2 17.28 1.38 -5.07
CA ARG A 2 16.34 2.26 -5.81
C ARG A 2 14.98 1.59 -5.95
N VAL A 3 14.00 2.08 -5.19
CA VAL A 3 12.61 1.60 -5.28
C VAL A 3 11.97 2.11 -6.57
N LYS A 4 11.36 1.21 -7.36
CA LYS A 4 10.65 1.55 -8.59
C LYS A 4 9.39 2.35 -8.28
N THR A 5 9.05 3.33 -9.13
CA THR A 5 7.86 4.17 -8.94
C THR A 5 6.76 3.77 -9.91
N LEU A 6 5.54 3.54 -9.40
CA LEU A 6 4.34 3.28 -10.18
C LEU A 6 3.63 4.60 -10.49
N ASN A 7 3.41 4.83 -11.78
CA ASN A 7 2.88 6.09 -12.30
C ASN A 7 1.46 5.94 -12.84
N GLU A 8 1.13 4.76 -13.36
CA GLU A 8 -0.11 4.47 -14.07
C GLU A 8 -0.75 3.18 -13.51
N LEU A 9 -2.04 2.98 -13.77
CA LEU A 9 -2.76 1.76 -13.37
C LEU A 9 -2.15 0.50 -13.99
N ALA A 10 -1.63 0.59 -15.21
CA ALA A 10 -0.93 -0.52 -15.87
C ALA A 10 0.31 -0.94 -15.07
N HIS A 11 1.09 0.00 -14.52
CA HIS A 11 2.24 -0.35 -13.69
C HIS A 11 1.80 -1.04 -12.39
N LEU A 12 0.69 -0.59 -11.79
CA LEU A 12 0.14 -1.23 -10.60
C LEU A 12 -0.35 -2.65 -10.90
N ARG A 13 -1.05 -2.86 -12.01
CA ARG A 13 -1.46 -4.19 -12.50
C ARG A 13 -0.25 -5.08 -12.69
N ASP A 14 0.74 -4.63 -13.45
CA ASP A 14 1.91 -5.42 -13.82
C ASP A 14 2.82 -5.72 -12.60
N SER A 15 2.69 -4.93 -11.52
CA SER A 15 3.38 -5.19 -10.25
C SER A 15 2.83 -6.38 -9.47
N GLY A 16 1.58 -6.78 -9.72
CA GLY A 16 0.88 -7.83 -8.99
C GLY A 16 0.44 -7.46 -7.57
N PHE A 17 0.63 -6.22 -7.12
CA PHE A 17 0.22 -5.78 -5.78
C PHE A 17 -1.30 -5.96 -5.55
N GLY A 18 -1.68 -6.50 -4.40
CA GLY A 18 -3.09 -6.76 -4.07
C GLY A 18 -3.77 -7.76 -5.00
N GLN A 19 -3.01 -8.65 -5.64
CA GLN A 19 -3.51 -9.75 -6.47
C GLN A 19 -2.98 -11.09 -5.94
N PRO A 20 -3.74 -12.19 -6.06
CA PRO A 20 -5.07 -12.33 -6.68
C PRO A 20 -6.22 -11.92 -5.74
N TYR A 21 -7.46 -12.36 -6.04
CA TYR A 21 -8.59 -12.27 -5.11
C TYR A 21 -8.19 -12.78 -3.71
N PRO A 22 -8.59 -12.12 -2.62
CA PRO A 22 -9.67 -11.11 -2.47
C PRO A 22 -9.30 -9.63 -2.68
N ARG A 23 -8.13 -9.31 -3.22
CA ARG A 23 -7.76 -7.93 -3.59
C ARG A 23 -7.74 -6.94 -2.41
N HIS A 24 -7.32 -7.40 -1.24
CA HIS A 24 -7.21 -6.56 -0.04
C HIS A 24 -6.27 -5.39 -0.26
N GLY A 25 -5.07 -5.61 -0.82
CA GLY A 25 -4.12 -4.54 -1.13
C GLY A 25 -4.70 -3.45 -2.04
N LEU A 26 -5.47 -3.84 -3.07
CA LEU A 26 -6.13 -2.86 -3.95
C LEU A 26 -7.21 -2.08 -3.21
N SER A 27 -8.06 -2.74 -2.44
CA SER A 27 -9.10 -2.08 -1.64
C SER A 27 -8.50 -1.13 -0.59
N LEU A 28 -7.39 -1.54 0.03
CA LEU A 28 -6.62 -0.74 0.97
C LEU A 28 -6.00 0.49 0.30
N LEU A 29 -5.39 0.34 -0.87
CA LEU A 29 -4.79 1.45 -1.62
C LEU A 29 -5.84 2.46 -2.09
N TRP A 30 -6.99 1.99 -2.56
CA TRP A 30 -8.09 2.86 -2.94
C TRP A 30 -8.61 3.65 -1.73
N TRP A 31 -8.85 2.97 -0.60
CA TRP A 31 -9.26 3.64 0.64
C TRP A 31 -8.23 4.68 1.09
N PHE A 32 -6.95 4.30 1.14
CA PHE A 32 -5.88 5.19 1.59
C PHE A 32 -5.78 6.43 0.68
N ALA A 33 -5.82 6.25 -0.64
CA ALA A 33 -5.77 7.35 -1.59
C ALA A 33 -6.97 8.31 -1.44
N ASN A 34 -8.18 7.81 -1.22
CA ASN A 34 -9.39 8.64 -1.16
C ASN A 34 -9.63 9.28 0.22
N GLU A 35 -9.38 8.54 1.29
CA GLU A 35 -9.72 8.97 2.65
C GLU A 35 -8.54 9.64 3.37
N CYS A 36 -7.31 9.15 3.13
CA CYS A 36 -6.14 9.60 3.88
C CYS A 36 -5.31 10.66 3.16
N VAL A 37 -5.39 10.75 1.82
CA VAL A 37 -4.55 11.67 1.04
C VAL A 37 -5.37 12.84 0.48
N TYR A 38 -4.97 14.06 0.79
CA TYR A 38 -5.44 15.25 0.10
C TYR A 38 -4.28 15.90 -0.66
N ILE A 39 -4.44 16.15 -1.95
CA ILE A 39 -3.41 16.84 -2.73
C ILE A 39 -3.69 18.34 -2.69
N GLY A 40 -2.84 19.07 -1.96
CA GLY A 40 -2.91 20.53 -1.85
C GLY A 40 -2.56 21.23 -3.16
N GLY A 41 -2.93 22.51 -3.27
CA GLY A 41 -2.62 23.34 -4.44
C GLY A 41 -1.11 23.54 -4.68
N ASP A 42 -0.29 23.36 -3.66
CA ASP A 42 1.17 23.37 -3.73
C ASP A 42 1.77 22.00 -4.13
N GLY A 43 0.93 21.01 -4.40
CA GLY A 43 1.35 19.66 -4.76
C GLY A 43 1.78 18.79 -3.57
N ARG A 44 1.64 19.22 -2.32
CA ARG A 44 1.87 18.33 -1.16
C ARG A 44 0.71 17.33 -1.00
N MET A 45 1.05 16.10 -0.63
CA MET A 45 0.08 15.05 -0.27
C MET A 45 -0.22 15.14 1.23
N ILE A 46 -1.10 16.06 1.61
CA ILE A 46 -1.53 16.31 2.99
C ILE A 46 -2.14 15.04 3.59
N ALA A 47 -1.71 14.71 4.81
CA ALA A 47 -2.14 13.53 5.55
C ALA A 47 -3.43 13.86 6.33
N ARG A 48 -4.57 13.36 5.84
CA ARG A 48 -5.86 13.42 6.57
C ARG A 48 -5.93 12.36 7.67
N CYS A 49 -5.31 11.21 7.44
CA CYS A 49 -5.08 10.20 8.46
C CYS A 49 -3.69 10.44 9.06
N ASP A 50 -3.61 10.86 10.34
CA ASP A 50 -2.35 11.01 11.04
C ASP A 50 -1.85 9.65 11.58
N PRO A 51 -0.76 9.08 11.03
CA PRO A 51 -0.30 7.77 11.45
C PRO A 51 0.16 7.71 12.91
N LYS A 52 0.53 8.86 13.51
CA LYS A 52 0.93 8.92 14.93
C LYS A 52 -0.21 8.56 15.88
N ASN A 53 -1.44 8.79 15.46
CA ASN A 53 -2.62 8.49 16.27
C ASN A 53 -3.01 7.02 16.24
N LYS A 54 -2.35 6.19 15.41
CA LYS A 54 -2.58 4.74 15.27
C LYS A 54 -4.00 4.32 14.86
N TYR A 55 -4.85 5.28 14.47
CA TYR A 55 -6.15 4.99 13.88
C TYR A 55 -5.99 4.11 12.63
N PHE A 56 -7.01 3.32 12.28
CA PHE A 56 -6.97 2.41 11.12
C PHE A 56 -5.83 1.37 11.14
N GLY A 57 -5.19 1.14 12.29
CA GLY A 57 -4.10 0.16 12.41
C GLY A 57 -2.73 0.67 11.96
N PHE A 58 -2.55 1.99 11.84
CA PHE A 58 -1.21 2.57 11.62
C PHE A 58 -0.25 2.20 12.76
N HIS A 59 0.97 1.80 12.40
CA HIS A 59 2.04 1.57 13.36
C HIS A 59 3.40 2.03 12.82
N PRO A 60 4.38 2.31 13.71
CA PRO A 60 5.72 2.67 13.28
C PRO A 60 6.35 1.55 12.45
N PHE A 61 6.94 1.91 11.32
CA PHE A 61 7.70 1.01 10.47
C PHE A 61 9.18 1.36 10.62
N HIS A 62 9.97 0.46 11.18
CA HIS A 62 11.35 0.77 11.55
C HIS A 62 12.36 0.63 10.39
N ASN A 63 11.95 0.08 9.25
CA ASN A 63 12.81 -0.13 8.08
C ASN A 63 14.14 -0.85 8.41
N LEU A 64 14.11 -1.83 9.32
CA LEU A 64 15.31 -2.51 9.84
C LEU A 64 16.07 -3.27 8.75
N ASP A 65 15.35 -3.83 7.79
CA ASP A 65 15.92 -4.56 6.65
C ASP A 65 16.30 -3.63 5.47
N GLU A 66 16.29 -2.31 5.69
CA GLU A 66 16.61 -1.29 4.66
C GLU A 66 15.77 -1.39 3.37
N LEU A 67 14.54 -1.92 3.49
CA LEU A 67 13.56 -2.07 2.41
C LEU A 67 13.32 -0.77 1.63
N LEU A 68 13.26 0.35 2.35
CA LEU A 68 13.01 1.69 1.84
C LEU A 68 14.26 2.56 1.94
N PRO A 69 14.40 3.60 1.08
CA PRO A 69 15.52 4.51 1.13
C PRO A 69 15.66 5.17 2.51
N TYR A 70 16.90 5.32 2.98
CA TYR A 70 17.17 6.04 4.22
C TYR A 70 16.68 7.50 4.14
N THR A 71 16.08 7.97 5.24
CA THR A 71 15.61 9.34 5.45
C THR A 71 15.56 9.63 6.95
N SER A 72 15.62 10.90 7.34
CA SER A 72 15.40 11.33 8.73
C SER A 72 13.91 11.37 9.12
N LEU A 73 13.01 11.17 8.16
CA LEU A 73 11.57 11.15 8.38
C LEU A 73 11.10 9.81 8.96
N PRO A 74 10.12 9.81 9.87
CA PRO A 74 9.54 8.57 10.39
C PRO A 74 8.72 7.85 9.31
N TYR A 75 8.79 6.53 9.34
CA TYR A 75 7.94 5.65 8.55
C TYR A 75 6.83 5.04 9.41
N TYR A 76 5.67 4.84 8.77
CA TYR A 76 4.53 4.13 9.33
C TYR A 76 3.95 3.20 8.29
N ASP A 77 3.37 2.08 8.71
CA ASP A 77 2.64 1.19 7.83
C ASP A 77 1.21 0.92 8.30
N VAL A 78 0.37 0.48 7.35
CA VAL A 78 -1.03 0.10 7.54
C VAL A 78 -1.38 -1.06 6.62
N GLY A 79 -2.43 -1.80 6.99
CA GLY A 79 -2.93 -2.93 6.21
C GLY A 79 -2.82 -4.28 6.90
N ASN A 80 -2.35 -4.33 8.15
CA ASN A 80 -2.37 -5.57 8.93
C ASN A 80 -3.81 -5.93 9.35
N LEU A 81 -4.42 -6.89 8.65
CA LEU A 81 -5.79 -7.35 8.88
C LEU A 81 -5.96 -8.21 10.15
N ASN A 82 -4.87 -8.65 10.80
CA ASN A 82 -4.93 -9.19 12.16
C ASN A 82 -5.26 -8.09 13.19
N HIS A 83 -4.85 -6.84 12.89
CA HIS A 83 -5.07 -5.67 13.74
C HIS A 83 -5.60 -4.51 12.87
N PRO A 84 -6.79 -4.67 12.27
CA PRO A 84 -7.27 -3.76 11.23
C PRO A 84 -7.70 -2.40 11.79
N GLY A 85 -7.80 -2.26 13.11
CA GLY A 85 -8.30 -1.05 13.76
C GLY A 85 -9.67 -0.67 13.22
N ALA A 86 -9.80 0.57 12.75
CA ALA A 86 -11.02 1.11 12.16
C ALA A 86 -11.09 1.01 10.63
N LEU A 87 -10.30 0.12 9.98
CA LEU A 87 -10.34 -0.04 8.53
C LEU A 87 -11.76 -0.39 8.04
N PRO A 88 -12.21 0.15 6.90
CA PRO A 88 -13.56 -0.10 6.40
C PRO A 88 -13.84 -1.57 6.12
N LEU A 89 -15.10 -1.97 6.27
CA LEU A 89 -15.54 -3.35 6.04
C LEU A 89 -15.22 -3.85 4.63
N TYR A 90 -15.30 -3.00 3.60
CA TYR A 90 -14.96 -3.42 2.23
C TYR A 90 -13.46 -3.72 2.04
N VAL A 91 -12.60 -3.25 2.95
CA VAL A 91 -11.18 -3.61 3.01
C VAL A 91 -10.99 -4.93 3.74
N THR A 92 -11.76 -5.20 4.80
CA THR A 92 -11.51 -6.33 5.73
C THR A 92 -12.39 -7.56 5.49
N LYS A 93 -13.51 -7.46 4.77
CA LYS A 93 -14.59 -8.47 4.70
C LYS A 93 -14.20 -9.88 4.24
N TYR A 94 -13.11 -10.02 3.49
CA TYR A 94 -12.63 -11.31 2.97
C TYR A 94 -11.38 -11.83 3.69
N TYR A 95 -11.06 -11.24 4.83
CA TYR A 95 -9.98 -11.72 5.66
C TYR A 95 -10.40 -13.03 6.35
N HIS A 96 -9.68 -14.12 6.05
CA HIS A 96 -9.98 -15.46 6.57
C HIS A 96 -9.00 -15.92 7.67
N GLY A 97 -8.27 -15.00 8.30
CA GLY A 97 -7.28 -15.35 9.32
C GLY A 97 -5.92 -15.70 8.71
N ASN A 98 -5.27 -16.71 9.29
CA ASN A 98 -3.93 -17.17 8.85
C ASN A 98 -3.98 -18.29 7.79
N ALA A 99 -5.17 -18.57 7.24
CA ALA A 99 -5.36 -19.70 6.33
C ALA A 99 -4.80 -19.46 4.92
N ASP A 100 -4.48 -18.21 4.57
CA ASP A 100 -4.03 -17.82 3.24
C ASP A 100 -3.11 -16.58 3.27
N ASN A 101 -2.72 -16.12 2.08
CA ASN A 101 -1.92 -14.91 1.88
C ASN A 101 -2.79 -13.62 1.88
N SER A 102 -3.99 -13.62 2.47
CA SER A 102 -4.90 -12.45 2.43
C SER A 102 -4.38 -11.24 3.22
N ASN A 103 -3.43 -11.42 4.14
CA ASN A 103 -2.90 -10.37 5.01
C ASN A 103 -1.43 -9.99 4.71
N ILE A 104 -0.96 -10.14 3.48
CA ILE A 104 0.43 -9.79 3.14
C ILE A 104 0.61 -8.32 2.75
N ASP A 105 -0.40 -7.68 2.16
CA ASP A 105 -0.28 -6.35 1.56
C ASP A 105 -0.15 -5.25 2.63
N ARG A 106 0.76 -4.31 2.43
CA ARG A 106 0.96 -3.13 3.30
C ARG A 106 1.12 -1.86 2.47
N ILE A 107 0.66 -0.75 3.03
CA ILE A 107 1.05 0.60 2.60
C ILE A 107 2.03 1.13 3.63
N VAL A 108 3.19 1.62 3.19
CA VAL A 108 4.18 2.29 4.05
C VAL A 108 4.31 3.75 3.63
N VAL A 109 4.33 4.68 4.59
CA VAL A 109 4.38 6.11 4.35
C VAL A 109 5.55 6.75 5.09
N SER A 110 6.31 7.60 4.40
CA SER A 110 7.22 8.57 5.01
C SER A 110 6.43 9.82 5.36
N VAL A 111 6.47 10.27 6.61
CA VAL A 111 5.66 11.40 7.08
C VAL A 111 6.56 12.58 7.42
N ALA A 112 6.33 13.71 6.76
CA ALA A 112 6.90 15.00 7.13
C ALA A 112 5.84 15.88 7.80
N SER A 113 6.30 16.85 8.58
CA SER A 113 5.43 17.77 9.28
C SER A 113 6.11 19.11 9.50
N ASP A 114 5.32 20.17 9.46
CA ASP A 114 5.67 21.49 10.00
C ASP A 114 4.76 21.80 11.19
N TRP A 115 4.78 23.04 11.69
CA TRP A 115 3.96 23.44 12.84
C TRP A 115 2.46 23.37 12.59
N ASN A 116 2.02 23.41 11.34
CA ASN A 116 0.60 23.53 10.99
C ASN A 116 0.05 22.28 10.29
N ASN A 117 0.89 21.50 9.62
CA ASN A 117 0.45 20.43 8.73
C ASN A 117 1.35 19.20 8.77
N LYS A 118 0.76 18.08 8.36
CA LYS A 118 1.45 16.82 8.08
C LYS A 118 1.20 16.42 6.63
N TRP A 119 2.19 15.84 5.99
CA TRP A 119 2.06 15.32 4.64
C TRP A 119 2.88 14.04 4.47
N PHE A 120 2.40 13.21 3.55
CA PHE A 120 3.14 12.05 3.10
C PHE A 120 4.22 12.52 2.12
N ASP A 121 5.49 12.47 2.55
CA ASP A 121 6.64 12.73 1.67
C ASP A 121 6.70 11.65 0.58
N ARG A 122 6.48 10.40 0.97
CA ARG A 122 6.46 9.24 0.08
C ARG A 122 5.42 8.23 0.55
N ILE A 123 4.77 7.60 -0.43
CA ILE A 123 3.83 6.51 -0.25
C ILE A 123 4.40 5.30 -0.97
N TYR A 124 4.39 4.15 -0.31
CA TYR A 124 4.87 2.89 -0.82
C TYR A 124 3.81 1.82 -0.65
N VAL A 125 3.82 0.86 -1.56
CA VAL A 125 3.13 -0.42 -1.42
C VAL A 125 4.16 -1.53 -1.33
N THR A 126 3.91 -2.50 -0.48
CA THR A 126 4.77 -3.66 -0.27
C THR A 126 3.94 -4.85 0.18
N GLN A 127 4.57 -6.01 0.29
CA GLN A 127 3.95 -7.21 0.83
C GLN A 127 4.92 -7.96 1.73
N HIS A 128 4.38 -8.66 2.72
CA HIS A 128 5.13 -9.65 3.47
C HIS A 128 5.51 -10.85 2.59
N LEU A 129 6.76 -11.30 2.70
CA LEU A 129 7.21 -12.60 2.20
C LEU A 129 6.79 -13.72 3.16
N ASN A 130 6.89 -13.44 4.46
CA ASN A 130 6.48 -14.32 5.56
C ASN A 130 6.11 -13.44 6.78
N GLN A 131 5.85 -14.05 7.94
CA GLN A 131 5.43 -13.33 9.15
C GLN A 131 6.40 -12.23 9.63
N LYS A 132 7.66 -12.24 9.18
CA LYS A 132 8.71 -11.32 9.65
C LYS A 132 9.29 -10.44 8.56
N ALA A 133 9.46 -10.97 7.34
CA ALA A 133 10.18 -10.30 6.27
C ALA A 133 9.25 -9.70 5.22
N PHE A 134 9.68 -8.58 4.64
CA PHE A 134 9.06 -7.96 3.47
C PHE A 134 9.69 -8.46 2.18
N ASN A 135 8.94 -8.43 1.09
CA ASN A 135 9.46 -8.74 -0.23
C ASN A 135 10.01 -7.47 -0.90
N GLU A 136 11.34 -7.35 -0.92
CA GLU A 136 12.05 -6.25 -1.58
C GLU A 136 11.67 -6.12 -3.07
N THR A 137 11.49 -7.23 -3.77
CA THR A 137 11.15 -7.25 -5.20
C THR A 137 9.70 -6.84 -5.48
N CYS A 138 8.83 -6.88 -4.46
CA CYS A 138 7.45 -6.42 -4.52
C CYS A 138 7.23 -5.10 -3.78
N THR A 139 8.28 -4.29 -3.62
CA THR A 139 8.16 -2.96 -2.99
C THR A 139 8.25 -1.85 -4.03
N TYR A 140 7.24 -0.99 -4.03
CA TYR A 140 7.10 0.07 -5.02
C TYR A 140 6.68 1.39 -4.39
N ARG A 141 7.18 2.50 -4.93
CA ARG A 141 6.70 3.84 -4.60
C ARG A 141 5.46 4.15 -5.43
N ILE A 142 4.43 4.71 -4.82
CA ILE A 142 3.29 5.27 -5.52
C ILE A 142 3.56 6.74 -5.85
N SER A 143 3.43 7.11 -7.12
CA SER A 143 3.54 8.50 -7.54
C SER A 143 2.28 9.29 -7.14
N GLN A 144 2.43 10.62 -7.02
CA GLN A 144 1.29 11.51 -6.85
C GLN A 144 0.31 11.42 -8.04
N GLY A 145 0.82 11.25 -9.28
CA GLY A 145 -0.03 11.08 -10.46
C GLY A 145 -0.94 9.86 -10.34
N LEU A 146 -0.40 8.74 -9.88
CA LEU A 146 -1.19 7.53 -9.65
C LEU A 146 -2.24 7.72 -8.54
N ILE A 147 -1.92 8.46 -7.46
CA ILE A 147 -2.93 8.83 -6.44
C ILE A 147 -4.08 9.60 -7.08
N ARG A 148 -3.82 10.59 -7.94
CA ARG A 148 -4.87 11.34 -8.65
C ARG A 148 -5.73 10.44 -9.52
N ILE A 149 -5.11 9.50 -10.25
CA ILE A 149 -5.86 8.54 -11.08
C ILE A 149 -6.78 7.69 -10.21
N ILE A 150 -6.28 7.16 -9.09
CA ILE A 150 -7.07 6.36 -8.15
C ILE A 150 -8.25 7.18 -7.57
N GLN A 151 -8.01 8.43 -7.19
CA GLN A 151 -9.04 9.35 -6.67
C GLN A 151 -10.11 9.71 -7.71
N SER A 152 -9.82 9.54 -9.01
CA SER A 152 -10.80 9.79 -10.08
C SER A 152 -11.72 8.61 -10.37
N LEU A 153 -11.48 7.45 -9.74
CA LEU A 153 -12.20 6.21 -10.00
C LEU A 153 -13.02 5.76 -8.79
N GLN A 154 -14.21 5.23 -9.05
CA GLN A 154 -14.93 4.45 -8.05
C GLN A 154 -14.20 3.15 -7.75
N LEU A 155 -14.36 2.62 -6.53
CA LEU A 155 -13.67 1.40 -6.09
C LEU A 155 -13.85 0.24 -7.08
N SER A 156 -15.07 0.02 -7.60
CA SER A 156 -15.35 -1.03 -8.58
C SER A 156 -14.59 -0.84 -9.89
N ASP A 157 -14.51 0.39 -10.40
CA ASP A 157 -13.76 0.69 -11.62
C ASP A 157 -12.26 0.57 -11.39
N PHE A 158 -11.75 1.06 -10.27
CA PHE A 158 -10.35 0.91 -9.92
C PHE A 158 -9.95 -0.58 -9.85
N ILE A 159 -10.72 -1.38 -9.11
CA ILE A 159 -10.51 -2.84 -9.05
C ILE A 159 -10.54 -3.41 -10.46
N ARG A 160 -11.58 -3.10 -11.25
CA ARG A 160 -11.75 -3.63 -12.60
C ARG A 160 -10.55 -3.30 -13.51
N HIS A 161 -10.11 -2.06 -13.60
CA HIS A 161 -8.97 -1.67 -14.46
C HIS A 161 -7.65 -2.35 -14.07
N VAL A 162 -7.42 -2.59 -12.77
CA VAL A 162 -6.20 -3.28 -12.30
C VAL A 162 -6.35 -4.81 -12.44
N SER A 163 -7.56 -5.32 -12.62
CA SER A 163 -7.89 -6.75 -12.65
C SER A 163 -8.12 -7.32 -14.06
N GLU A 164 -8.52 -6.49 -15.02
CA GLU A 164 -8.78 -6.86 -16.41
C GLU A 164 -7.46 -7.20 -17.15
N TYR A 165 -6.93 -8.42 -16.94
CA TYR A 165 -6.19 -9.26 -17.92
C TYR A 165 -5.64 -10.59 -17.33
N THR A 166 -6.30 -11.22 -16.35
CA THR A 166 -5.74 -12.42 -15.68
C THR A 166 -6.03 -13.75 -16.40
N ASP A 167 -5.94 -13.82 -17.73
CA ASP A 167 -5.84 -15.09 -18.49
C ASP A 167 -4.39 -15.44 -18.85
N THR A 168 -3.45 -14.54 -18.55
CA THR A 168 -2.03 -14.90 -18.47
C THR A 168 -1.68 -15.10 -17.01
N PRO A 169 -0.84 -16.11 -16.67
CA PRO A 169 -0.29 -16.20 -15.33
C PRO A 169 0.48 -14.90 -15.10
N SER A 170 -0.13 -13.97 -14.37
CA SER A 170 0.60 -12.83 -13.84
C SER A 170 1.77 -13.45 -13.11
N ARG A 171 3.00 -13.17 -13.57
CA ARG A 171 4.17 -13.40 -12.74
C ARG A 171 3.86 -12.63 -11.46
N LYS A 172 3.44 -13.32 -10.39
CA LYS A 172 3.67 -12.80 -9.04
C LYS A 172 5.11 -12.32 -9.08
N CYS A 173 5.46 -11.20 -8.47
CA CYS A 173 6.88 -11.08 -8.12
C CYS A 173 7.16 -12.31 -7.25
N ASP A 174 7.96 -13.24 -7.81
CA ASP A 174 7.93 -14.66 -7.50
C ASP A 174 7.98 -14.85 -5.99
N CYS A 175 6.85 -15.22 -5.38
CA CYS A 175 6.79 -15.71 -4.01
C CYS A 175 7.18 -17.19 -4.03
N SER A 176 8.31 -17.53 -4.65
CA SER A 176 8.90 -18.86 -4.53
C SER A 176 9.45 -18.98 -3.12
N CYS A 177 8.58 -19.28 -2.17
CA CYS A 177 8.99 -19.93 -0.94
C CYS A 177 9.41 -21.34 -1.34
N THR A 178 10.67 -21.50 -1.80
CA THR A 178 11.25 -22.83 -1.94
C THR A 178 11.41 -23.36 -0.53
N ILE A 179 10.49 -24.23 -0.14
CA ILE A 179 10.68 -25.12 0.99
C ILE A 179 11.88 -26.00 0.61
N LEU A 180 13.00 -25.81 1.29
CA LEU A 180 14.02 -26.84 1.46
C LEU A 180 13.76 -27.51 2.81
#